data_AF-A0AAP8N0F8-F1
#
_entry.id   AF-A0AAP8N0F8-F1
#
_cell.length_a   1.000
_cell.length_b   1.000
_cell.length_c   1.000
_cell.angle_alpha   90.00
_cell.angle_beta   90.00
_cell.angle_gamma   90.00
#
_symmetry.space_group_name_H-M   'P 1'
#
loop_
_entity.id
_entity.type
_entity.pdbx_description
1 polymer ?
#
loop_
_entity_poly.entity_id
_entity_poly.type
_entity_poly.pdbx_seq_one_letter_code
_entity_poly.pdbx_strand_id
1 'polypeptide(L)' 'MYKSGKTKTTEVGFINRNNQKNHGTRGVAGNDHRQVSYQLECLKVGCGAVYGSNGSDIFQRKCPNCQGGKPGISF' A
#
# COMPACT_ATOMS: atom_id res chain seq x y z
N MET A 1 -11.00 -1.73 -11.89
CA MET A 1 -9.91 -2.73 -11.94
C MET A 1 -8.64 -2.08 -11.40
N TYR A 2 -7.89 -2.76 -10.54
CA TYR A 2 -6.60 -2.27 -10.04
C TYR A 2 -5.51 -2.38 -11.10
N LYS A 3 -4.55 -1.46 -11.08
CA LYS A 3 -3.42 -1.39 -12.03
C LYS A 3 -2.09 -1.28 -11.30
N SER A 4 -1.04 -1.83 -11.90
CA SER A 4 0.35 -1.58 -11.47
C SER A 4 0.73 -0.11 -11.72
N GLY A 5 1.61 0.43 -10.86
CA GLY A 5 2.37 1.62 -11.19
C GLY A 5 3.54 1.33 -12.13
N LYS A 6 4.38 2.34 -12.36
CA LYS A 6 5.51 2.25 -13.30
C LYS A 6 6.82 1.81 -12.65
N THR A 7 6.82 1.54 -11.35
CA THR A 7 8.03 1.17 -10.59
C THR A 7 7.85 -0.18 -9.90
N LYS A 8 8.97 -0.84 -9.58
CA LYS A 8 8.98 -2.16 -8.91
C LYS A 8 8.11 -2.19 -7.64
N THR A 9 8.13 -1.13 -6.85
CA THR A 9 7.42 -1.08 -5.56
C THR A 9 5.92 -0.83 -5.70
N THR A 10 5.47 -0.40 -6.89
CA THR A 10 4.06 -0.11 -7.19
C THR A 10 3.43 -1.16 -8.11
N GLU A 11 4.18 -2.22 -8.44
CA GLU A 11 3.68 -3.37 -9.18
C GLU A 11 2.73 -4.21 -8.32
N VAL A 12 1.64 -4.69 -8.92
CA VAL A 12 0.72 -5.62 -8.27
C VAL A 12 1.48 -6.88 -7.87
N GLY A 13 1.31 -7.30 -6.61
CA GLY A 13 2.00 -8.45 -6.04
C GLY A 13 3.32 -8.12 -5.36
N PHE A 14 3.85 -6.89 -5.49
CA PHE A 14 5.04 -6.47 -4.73
C PHE A 14 4.78 -6.59 -3.23
N ILE A 15 5.68 -7.27 -2.51
CA ILE A 15 5.66 -7.39 -1.06
C ILE A 15 6.85 -6.61 -0.50
N ASN A 16 6.58 -5.64 0.37
CA ASN A 16 7.63 -4.85 0.99
C ASN A 16 8.32 -5.60 2.16
N ARG A 17 9.39 -5.01 2.71
CA ARG A 17 10.18 -5.58 3.84
C ARG A 17 9.41 -5.78 5.15
N ASN A 18 8.19 -5.25 5.24
CA ASN A 18 7.34 -5.31 6.43
C ASN A 18 6.14 -6.26 6.23
N ASN A 19 6.10 -7.06 5.15
CA ASN A 19 5.03 -7.98 4.78
C ASN A 19 3.71 -7.29 4.40
N GLN A 20 3.79 -6.23 3.59
CA GLN A 20 2.62 -5.64 2.96
C GLN A 20 2.63 -5.95 1.47
N LYS A 21 1.59 -6.62 1.00
CA LYS A 21 1.38 -6.89 -0.42
C LYS A 21 0.64 -5.73 -1.07
N ASN A 22 1.16 -5.25 -2.17
CA ASN A 22 0.50 -4.28 -3.04
C ASN A 22 -0.50 -4.96 -3.98
N HIS A 23 -1.74 -4.49 -4.00
CA HIS A 23 -2.79 -4.96 -4.91
C HIS A 23 -3.04 -4.00 -6.08
N GLY A 24 -2.30 -2.88 -6.15
CA GLY A 24 -2.37 -1.89 -7.23
C GLY A 24 -3.17 -0.66 -6.85
N THR A 25 -3.42 0.21 -7.83
CA THR A 25 -4.18 1.47 -7.68
C THR A 25 -5.40 1.51 -8.60
N ARG A 26 -6.44 2.24 -8.18
CA ARG A 26 -7.57 2.64 -9.03
C ARG A 26 -7.42 4.07 -9.59
N GLY A 27 -6.28 4.73 -9.32
CA GLY A 27 -6.06 6.13 -9.68
C GLY A 27 -6.70 7.13 -8.71
N VAL A 28 -7.11 6.67 -7.51
CA VAL A 28 -7.58 7.57 -6.44
C VAL A 28 -6.43 8.47 -6.00
N ALA A 29 -6.72 9.75 -5.80
CA ALA A 29 -5.72 10.72 -5.36
C ALA A 29 -5.18 10.34 -3.98
N GLY A 30 -3.85 10.32 -3.87
CA GLY A 30 -3.16 10.25 -2.59
C GLY A 30 -3.22 11.57 -1.82
N ASN A 31 -2.64 11.59 -0.63
CA ASN A 31 -2.50 12.80 0.18
C ASN A 31 -1.08 13.40 0.12
N ASP A 32 -0.25 12.91 -0.81
CA ASP A 32 1.09 13.40 -1.11
C ASP A 32 1.14 13.98 -2.53
N HIS A 33 2.12 14.82 -2.82
CA HIS A 33 2.19 15.63 -4.04
C HIS A 33 2.12 14.77 -5.30
N ARG A 34 1.00 14.87 -6.04
CA ARG A 34 0.71 14.15 -7.29
C ARG A 34 0.80 12.62 -7.16
N GLN A 35 0.69 12.09 -5.95
CA GLN A 35 0.65 10.65 -5.73
C GLN A 35 -0.77 10.10 -5.94
N VAL A 36 -0.84 8.82 -6.31
CA VAL A 36 -2.06 8.03 -6.24
C VAL A 36 -1.93 7.01 -5.12
N SER A 37 -3.06 6.63 -4.55
CA SER A 37 -3.15 5.64 -3.49
C SER A 37 -3.19 4.22 -4.04
N TYR A 38 -2.50 3.32 -3.36
CA TYR A 38 -2.44 1.89 -3.65
C TYR A 38 -3.06 1.10 -2.51
N GLN A 39 -3.79 0.04 -2.85
CA GLN A 39 -4.30 -0.92 -1.87
C GLN A 39 -3.14 -1.79 -1.37
N LEU A 40 -2.94 -1.82 -0.06
CA LEU A 40 -2.04 -2.75 0.60
C LEU A 40 -2.81 -3.72 1.49
N GLU A 41 -2.29 -4.94 1.62
CA GLU A 41 -2.74 -5.95 2.57
C GLU A 41 -1.58 -6.38 3.46
N CYS A 42 -1.80 -6.41 4.78
CA CYS A 42 -0.82 -6.95 5.72
C CYS A 42 -0.87 -8.48 5.74
N LEU A 43 0.24 -9.13 5.37
CA LEU A 43 0.37 -10.59 5.34
C LEU A 43 0.83 -11.18 6.69
N LYS A 44 0.87 -10.39 7.77
CA LYS A 44 1.10 -10.95 9.12
C LYS A 44 -0.07 -11.86 9.48
N VAL A 45 0.24 -13.10 9.88
CA VAL A 45 -0.74 -14.07 10.39
C VAL A 45 -1.55 -13.43 11.52
N GLY A 46 -2.88 -13.49 11.40
CA GLY A 46 -3.81 -12.89 12.37
C GLY A 46 -4.08 -11.39 12.18
N CYS A 47 -3.51 -10.71 11.18
CA CYS A 47 -3.79 -9.31 10.91
C CYS A 47 -4.68 -9.08 9.68
N GLY A 48 -4.21 -9.42 8.47
CA GLY A 48 -4.97 -9.28 7.21
C GLY A 48 -5.46 -7.86 6.87
N ALA A 49 -4.98 -6.81 7.56
CA ALA A 49 -5.54 -5.47 7.42
C ALA A 49 -5.33 -4.93 6.01
N VAL A 50 -6.39 -4.36 5.43
CA VAL A 50 -6.39 -3.77 4.07
C VAL A 50 -6.54 -2.26 4.17
N TYR A 51 -5.65 -1.52 3.52
CA TYR A 51 -5.59 -0.06 3.66
C TYR A 51 -4.84 0.61 2.50
N GLY A 52 -5.04 1.92 2.32
CA GLY A 52 -4.37 2.70 1.28
C GLY A 52 -3.02 3.26 1.72
N SER A 53 -2.11 3.40 0.76
CA SER A 53 -0.84 4.11 0.93
C SER A 53 -0.46 4.85 -0.35
N ASN A 54 0.25 5.98 -0.24
CA ASN A 54 0.84 6.61 -1.42
C ASN A 54 1.88 5.68 -2.05
N GLY A 55 2.00 5.75 -3.38
CA GLY A 55 3.00 4.97 -4.13
C GLY A 55 4.45 5.19 -3.64
N SER A 56 4.78 6.43 -3.25
CA SER A 56 6.06 6.82 -2.66
C SER A 56 6.40 6.08 -1.37
N ASP A 57 5.40 5.60 -0.62
CA ASP A 57 5.60 5.00 0.70
C ASP A 57 5.65 3.46 0.69
N ILE A 58 5.18 2.81 -0.38
CA ILE A 58 4.91 1.35 -0.39
C ILE A 58 6.13 0.54 0.06
N PHE A 59 7.34 0.91 -0.38
CA PHE A 59 8.57 0.17 -0.10
C PHE A 59 8.93 0.07 1.39
N GLN A 60 8.45 1.01 2.20
CA GLN A 60 8.73 1.11 3.64
C GLN A 60 7.50 1.09 4.52
N ARG A 61 6.30 1.04 3.93
CA ARG A 61 5.05 1.14 4.66
C ARG A 61 4.98 0.07 5.75
N LYS A 62 4.51 0.46 6.93
CA LYS A 62 4.16 -0.47 8.03
C LYS A 62 2.63 -0.56 8.16
N CYS A 63 2.14 -1.71 8.61
CA CYS A 63 0.73 -1.93 8.92
C CYS A 63 0.25 -1.02 10.06
N PRO A 64 -0.86 -0.28 9.89
CA PRO A 64 -1.43 0.52 10.97
C PRO A 64 -1.97 -0.33 12.12
N ASN A 65 -2.43 -1.56 11.85
CA ASN A 65 -3.09 -2.38 12.84
C ASN A 65 -2.12 -3.12 13.79
N CYS A 66 -1.00 -3.65 13.27
CA CYS A 66 -0.12 -4.54 14.04
C CYS A 66 1.36 -4.15 14.07
N GLN A 67 1.76 -3.08 13.38
CA GLN A 67 3.18 -2.67 13.28
C GLN A 67 3.42 -1.20 13.66
N GLY A 68 2.41 -0.51 14.20
CA GLY A 68 2.49 0.92 14.56
C GLY A 68 2.65 1.84 13.36
N GLY A 69 2.15 1.45 12.18
CA GLY A 69 2.15 2.30 10.99
C GLY A 69 1.14 3.46 11.10
N LYS A 70 1.33 4.51 10.30
CA LYS A 70 0.33 5.58 10.16
C LYS A 70 -1.01 5.03 9.65
N PRO A 71 -2.17 5.63 9.96
CA PRO A 71 -3.46 5.24 9.39
C PRO A 71 -3.45 5.16 7.85
N GLY A 72 -4.32 4.32 7.29
CA GLY A 72 -4.52 4.22 5.85
C GLY A 72 -5.19 5.45 5.25
N ILE A 73 -5.07 5.60 3.93
CA ILE A 73 -5.86 6.54 3.12
C ILE A 73 -6.88 5.78 2.26
N SER A 74 -7.80 6.48 1.59
CA SER A 74 -8.69 5.90 0.57
C SER A 74 -7.91 5.37 -0.64
N PHE A 75 -8.43 4.36 -1.35
CA PHE A 75 -7.75 3.74 -2.51
C PHE A 75 -8.66 3.06 -3.55
#